data_AF-A0A4R8CLZ5-F1
#
_entry.id   AF-A0A4R8CLZ5-F1
#
_cell.length_a   1.000
_cell.length_b   1.000
_cell.length_c   1.000
_cell.angle_alpha   90.00
_cell.angle_beta   90.00
_cell.angle_gamma   90.00
#
_symmetry.space_group_name_H-M   'P 1'
#
loop_
_entity.id
_entity.type
_entity.pdbx_description
1 polymer ?
#
loop_
_entity_poly.entity_id
_entity_poly.type
_entity_poly.pdbx_seq_one_letter_code
_entity_poly.pdbx_strand_id
1 'polypeptide(L)'
;MATIRTIPPKRRLGIEMTPTRLFTRDKASGAADRLSISHATFGVLADPTVVRLSIRNTGRAAISSALYDRDTSIKLHPGVKILELLEASNALTTQVGPPAEIADEILSVGPGLIGQQEWLTYELLVDGDPHLTIEHSLIDVEVEEIDLAQERLAVTIGASR
;
A
#
# COMPACT_ATOMS: atom_id res chain seq x y z
N MET A 1 -5.12 -20.24 -35.48
CA MET A 1 -5.44 -20.24 -34.03
C MET A 1 -5.47 -18.80 -33.58
N ALA A 2 -6.63 -18.28 -33.20
CA ALA A 2 -6.79 -16.87 -32.80
C ALA A 2 -6.54 -16.75 -31.30
N THR A 3 -5.51 -15.98 -30.92
CA THR A 3 -5.24 -15.62 -29.52
C THR A 3 -6.31 -14.62 -29.09
N ILE A 4 -7.23 -15.05 -28.22
CA ILE A 4 -8.23 -14.18 -27.61
C ILE A 4 -7.46 -13.13 -26.80
N ARG A 5 -7.47 -11.86 -27.26
CA ARG A 5 -6.98 -10.74 -26.47
C ARG A 5 -8.02 -10.44 -25.40
N THR A 6 -7.77 -10.88 -24.17
CA THR A 6 -8.58 -10.50 -23.01
C THR A 6 -8.54 -8.98 -22.87
N ILE A 7 -9.70 -8.33 -23.00
CA ILE A 7 -9.81 -6.89 -22.79
C ILE A 7 -9.58 -6.65 -21.30
N PRO A 8 -8.59 -5.83 -20.89
CA PRO A 8 -8.35 -5.60 -19.47
C PRO A 8 -9.61 -5.01 -18.81
N PRO A 9 -9.96 -5.45 -17.60
CA PRO A 9 -11.18 -5.00 -16.93
C PRO A 9 -11.23 -3.49 -16.81
N LYS A 10 -12.44 -2.95 -16.80
CA LYS A 10 -12.64 -1.49 -16.85
C LYS A 10 -12.07 -0.80 -15.61
N ARG A 11 -12.07 -1.49 -14.46
CA ARG A 11 -11.56 -1.01 -13.17
C ARG A 11 -10.66 -2.08 -12.55
N ARG A 12 -9.48 -1.67 -12.12
CA ARG A 12 -8.46 -2.52 -11.52
C ARG A 12 -7.75 -1.74 -10.44
N LEU A 13 -7.51 -2.37 -9.30
CA LEU A 13 -6.77 -1.80 -8.20
C LEU A 13 -5.55 -2.67 -7.93
N GLY A 14 -4.38 -2.10 -8.17
CA GLY A 14 -3.12 -2.68 -7.80
C GLY A 14 -2.71 -2.22 -6.42
N ILE A 15 -2.26 -3.16 -5.58
CA ILE A 15 -1.78 -2.87 -4.24
C ILE A 15 -0.35 -3.42 -4.11
N GLU A 16 0.56 -2.62 -3.57
CA GLU A 16 1.93 -3.01 -3.32
C GLU A 16 2.29 -2.70 -1.87
N MET A 17 3.11 -3.58 -1.27
CA MET A 17 3.78 -3.33 0.01
C MET A 17 5.29 -3.40 -0.17
N THR A 18 5.99 -2.32 0.15
CA THR A 18 7.45 -2.28 0.16
C THR A 18 7.96 -2.08 1.60
N PRO A 19 8.48 -3.13 2.25
CA PRO A 19 9.10 -3.01 3.57
C PRO A 19 10.54 -2.50 3.47
N THR A 20 10.92 -1.58 4.35
CA THR A 20 12.27 -1.05 4.53
C THR A 20 12.67 -1.13 5.99
N ARG A 21 13.57 -2.05 6.33
CA ARG A 21 14.11 -2.17 7.69
C ARG A 21 14.97 -0.95 8.01
N LEU A 22 14.79 -0.35 9.20
CA LEU A 22 15.57 0.82 9.60
C LEU A 22 17.05 0.49 9.85
N PHE A 23 17.33 -0.75 10.23
CA PHE A 23 18.70 -1.26 10.37
C PHE A 23 18.72 -2.77 10.17
N THR A 24 19.87 -3.30 9.73
CA THR A 24 20.08 -4.74 9.62
C THR A 24 20.77 -5.24 10.89
N ARG A 25 20.15 -6.20 11.58
CA ARG A 25 20.80 -6.90 12.69
C ARG A 25 21.70 -8.01 12.15
N ASP A 26 22.94 -7.68 11.84
CA ASP A 26 23.94 -8.72 11.59
C ASP A 26 24.39 -9.33 12.92
N LYS A 27 23.94 -10.57 13.17
CA LYS A 27 24.31 -11.33 14.37
C LYS A 27 25.80 -11.71 14.39
N ALA A 28 26.49 -11.72 13.24
CA ALA A 28 27.89 -12.14 13.16
C ALA A 28 28.88 -11.06 13.63
N SER A 29 28.55 -9.78 13.42
CA SER A 29 29.43 -8.67 13.80
C SER A 29 29.24 -8.16 15.24
N GLY A 30 28.19 -8.59 15.95
CA GLY A 30 27.86 -8.10 17.30
C GLY A 30 27.48 -6.61 17.36
N ALA A 31 27.47 -5.91 16.22
CA ALA A 31 27.11 -4.50 16.12
C ALA A 31 25.59 -4.30 16.30
N ALA A 32 24.80 -5.30 15.94
CA ALA A 32 23.34 -5.31 16.07
C ALA A 32 22.83 -5.08 17.50
N ASP A 33 23.63 -5.46 18.51
CA ASP A 33 23.25 -5.35 19.92
C ASP A 33 23.63 -3.99 20.54
N ARG A 34 24.28 -3.11 19.77
CA ARG A 34 24.78 -1.81 20.23
C ARG A 34 23.90 -0.63 19.83
N LEU A 35 22.87 -0.89 19.02
CA LEU A 35 21.92 0.12 18.54
C LEU A 35 20.51 -0.28 18.96
N SER A 36 19.80 0.65 19.60
CA SER A 36 18.38 0.51 19.94
C SER A 36 17.60 1.67 19.34
N ILE A 37 16.47 1.37 18.70
CA ILE A 37 15.50 2.40 18.31
C ILE A 37 14.38 2.37 19.33
N SER A 38 14.00 3.55 19.81
CA SER A 38 12.88 3.72 20.73
C SER A 38 11.85 4.68 20.15
N HIS A 39 10.59 4.30 20.23
CA HIS A 39 9.45 5.16 19.95
C HIS A 39 8.94 5.80 21.25
N ALA A 40 8.52 7.06 21.20
CA ALA A 40 8.10 7.82 22.39
C ALA A 40 6.95 7.13 23.15
N THR A 41 6.01 6.52 22.42
CA THR A 41 4.83 5.86 22.99
C THR A 41 5.04 4.37 23.27
N PHE A 42 5.84 3.68 22.45
CA PHE A 42 5.95 2.20 22.49
C PHE A 42 7.24 1.69 23.12
N GLY A 43 8.17 2.59 23.47
CA GLY A 43 9.45 2.22 24.04
C GLY A 43 10.41 1.63 23.01
N VAL A 44 11.28 0.73 23.45
CA VAL A 44 12.30 0.11 22.59
C VAL A 44 11.65 -0.87 21.62
N LEU A 45 11.93 -0.70 20.33
CA LEU A 45 11.40 -1.52 19.23
C LEU A 45 12.32 -2.70 18.93
N ALA A 46 11.74 -3.85 18.58
CA ALA A 46 12.50 -5.07 18.36
C ALA A 46 13.05 -5.15 16.92
N ASP A 47 12.20 -4.98 15.92
CA ASP A 47 12.50 -5.04 14.50
C ASP A 47 11.72 -3.95 13.74
N PRO A 48 12.06 -2.67 13.97
CA PRO A 48 11.31 -1.56 13.38
C PRO A 48 11.51 -1.49 11.87
N THR A 49 10.39 -1.55 11.16
CA THR A 49 10.32 -1.54 9.70
C THR A 49 9.39 -0.41 9.26
N VAL A 50 9.83 0.37 8.28
CA VAL A 50 8.95 1.32 7.58
C VAL A 50 8.33 0.59 6.41
N VAL A 51 7.01 0.53 6.38
CA VAL A 51 6.24 -0.12 5.32
C VAL A 51 5.59 0.95 4.47
N ARG A 52 5.93 0.98 3.18
CA ARG A 52 5.20 1.77 2.20
C ARG A 52 4.12 0.90 1.56
N LEU A 53 2.86 1.27 1.79
CA LEU A 53 1.70 0.71 1.10
C LEU A 53 1.27 1.65 -0.01
N SER A 54 1.18 1.13 -1.22
CA SER A 54 0.73 1.88 -2.39
C SER A 54 -0.51 1.25 -2.97
N ILE A 55 -1.57 2.04 -3.10
CA ILE A 55 -2.81 1.67 -3.79
C ILE A 55 -2.87 2.45 -5.09
N ARG A 56 -3.02 1.75 -6.20
CA ARG A 56 -3.07 2.36 -7.53
C ARG A 56 -4.27 1.88 -8.31
N ASN A 57 -4.99 2.82 -8.93
CA ASN A 57 -5.96 2.47 -9.95
C ASN A 57 -5.23 2.15 -11.28
N THR A 58 -5.04 0.87 -11.58
CA THR A 58 -4.44 0.38 -12.83
C THR A 58 -5.48 0.22 -13.95
N GLY A 59 -6.76 0.46 -13.63
CA GLY A 59 -7.87 0.43 -14.58
C GLY A 59 -7.97 1.65 -15.48
N ARG A 60 -8.96 1.62 -16.37
CA ARG A 60 -9.25 2.69 -17.34
C ARG A 60 -10.40 3.60 -16.90
N ALA A 61 -10.97 3.35 -15.72
CA ALA A 61 -12.06 4.12 -15.15
C ALA A 61 -11.81 4.36 -13.67
N ALA A 62 -12.30 5.49 -13.16
CA ALA A 62 -12.26 5.80 -11.74
C ALA A 62 -13.07 4.77 -10.93
N ILE A 63 -12.65 4.59 -9.68
CA ILE A 63 -13.34 3.79 -8.67
C ILE A 63 -14.00 4.79 -7.73
N SER A 64 -15.32 4.92 -7.79
CA SER A 64 -16.07 5.81 -6.91
C SER A 64 -16.50 5.09 -5.64
N SER A 65 -16.87 5.86 -4.61
CA SER A 65 -17.39 5.33 -3.34
C SER A 65 -18.58 4.38 -3.52
N ALA A 66 -19.41 4.58 -4.55
CA ALA A 66 -20.55 3.70 -4.87
C ALA A 66 -20.15 2.26 -5.24
N LEU A 67 -18.88 1.99 -5.50
CA LEU A 67 -18.37 0.64 -5.79
C LEU A 67 -17.90 -0.10 -4.54
N TYR A 68 -17.93 0.55 -3.36
CA TYR A 68 -17.66 -0.10 -2.09
C TYR A 68 -18.97 -0.74 -1.61
N ASP A 69 -19.02 -2.07 -1.53
CA ASP A 69 -20.24 -2.75 -1.06
C ASP A 69 -20.54 -2.32 0.38
N ARG A 70 -21.72 -1.71 0.57
CA ARG A 70 -22.20 -1.18 1.86
C ARG A 70 -21.20 -0.24 2.56
N ASP A 71 -20.46 0.57 1.79
CA ASP A 71 -19.51 1.53 2.35
C ASP A 71 -18.34 0.85 3.13
N THR A 72 -18.04 -0.42 2.78
CA THR A 72 -16.99 -1.20 3.46
C THR A 72 -15.60 -0.84 2.95
N SER A 73 -14.74 -0.35 3.85
CA SER A 73 -13.33 -0.02 3.56
C SER A 73 -12.54 -1.19 2.97
N ILE A 74 -11.53 -0.87 2.16
CA ILE A 74 -10.45 -1.79 1.81
C ILE A 74 -9.56 -1.92 3.06
N LYS A 75 -9.24 -3.14 3.47
CA LYS A 75 -8.39 -3.40 4.63
C LYS A 75 -7.07 -3.99 4.18
N LEU A 76 -6.00 -3.33 4.58
CA LEU A 76 -4.63 -3.78 4.37
C LEU A 76 -4.08 -4.26 5.71
N HIS A 77 -3.70 -5.53 5.76
CA HIS A 77 -3.17 -6.19 6.94
C HIS A 77 -1.69 -6.48 6.69
N PRO A 78 -0.75 -5.73 7.30
CA PRO A 78 0.68 -6.04 7.22
C PRO A 78 1.08 -7.25 8.06
N GLY A 79 0.15 -7.86 8.80
CA GLY A 79 0.37 -9.05 9.63
C GLY A 79 1.27 -8.82 10.84
N VAL A 80 1.55 -7.56 11.15
CA VAL A 80 2.32 -7.09 12.30
C VAL A 80 1.69 -5.82 12.85
N LYS A 81 1.96 -5.51 14.12
CA LYS A 81 1.44 -4.32 14.78
C LYS A 81 1.84 -3.04 14.06
N ILE A 82 0.84 -2.24 13.68
CA ILE A 82 1.07 -0.89 13.17
C ILE A 82 1.24 0.03 14.38
N LEU A 83 2.39 0.67 14.46
CA LEU A 83 2.73 1.59 15.55
C LEU A 83 2.27 3.00 15.21
N GLU A 84 2.51 3.45 13.97
CA GLU A 84 2.26 4.84 13.58
C GLU A 84 2.03 4.98 12.07
N LEU A 85 1.16 5.92 11.68
CA LEU A 85 1.07 6.44 10.31
C LEU A 85 2.07 7.60 10.18
N LEU A 86 3.13 7.41 9.40
CA LEU A 86 4.15 8.42 9.17
C LEU A 86 3.72 9.41 8.08
N GLU A 87 3.14 8.90 7.00
CA GLU A 87 2.68 9.70 5.87
C GLU A 87 1.42 9.11 5.24
N ALA A 88 0.52 9.98 4.79
CA ALA A 88 -0.56 9.65 3.86
C ALA A 88 -0.59 10.70 2.76
N SER A 89 -0.35 10.29 1.52
CA SER A 89 -0.25 11.21 0.38
C SER A 89 -0.92 10.66 -0.88
N ASN A 90 -1.27 11.60 -1.76
CA ASN A 90 -1.90 11.34 -3.04
C ASN A 90 -1.13 12.08 -4.14
N ALA A 91 -0.60 11.35 -5.11
CA ALA A 91 0.40 11.89 -6.03
C ALA A 91 -0.18 12.73 -7.18
N LEU A 92 -1.46 12.56 -7.53
CA LEU A 92 -2.00 13.06 -8.80
C LEU A 92 -3.17 14.03 -8.70
N THR A 93 -3.70 14.28 -7.50
CA THR A 93 -4.86 15.17 -7.36
C THR A 93 -4.73 16.14 -6.18
N THR A 94 -5.34 17.31 -6.34
CA THR A 94 -5.65 18.24 -5.23
C THR A 94 -6.91 17.83 -4.48
N GLN A 95 -7.55 16.72 -4.87
CA GLN A 95 -8.72 16.20 -4.20
C GLN A 95 -8.32 15.45 -2.93
N VAL A 96 -9.18 15.54 -1.92
CA VAL A 96 -9.04 14.73 -0.71
C VAL A 96 -9.23 13.27 -1.13
N GLY A 97 -8.18 12.47 -0.99
CA GLY A 97 -8.25 11.02 -1.23
C GLY A 97 -9.20 10.33 -0.25
N PRO A 98 -9.44 9.02 -0.40
CA PRO A 98 -10.27 8.28 0.54
C PRO A 98 -9.73 8.40 1.98
N PRO A 99 -10.61 8.49 2.99
CA PRO A 99 -10.18 8.55 4.38
C PRO A 99 -9.42 7.27 4.73
N ALA A 100 -8.37 7.40 5.53
CA ALA A 100 -7.57 6.25 5.98
C ALA A 100 -7.46 6.27 7.50
N GLU A 101 -7.69 5.10 8.10
CA GLU A 101 -7.68 4.92 9.55
C GLU A 101 -6.87 3.68 9.92
N ILE A 102 -6.15 3.75 11.04
CA ILE A 102 -5.42 2.62 11.60
C ILE A 102 -6.17 2.11 12.82
N ALA A 103 -6.42 0.81 12.86
CA ALA A 103 -6.91 0.10 14.02
C ALA A 103 -6.04 -1.14 14.24
N ASP A 104 -5.22 -1.12 15.29
CA ASP A 104 -4.27 -2.17 15.66
C ASP A 104 -3.31 -2.59 14.53
N GLU A 105 -3.65 -3.63 13.79
CA GLU A 105 -2.85 -4.26 12.72
C GLU A 105 -3.41 -3.97 11.33
N ILE A 106 -4.43 -3.10 11.25
CA ILE A 106 -5.22 -2.90 10.03
C ILE A 106 -5.15 -1.44 9.61
N LEU A 107 -4.71 -1.20 8.38
CA LEU A 107 -4.96 0.06 7.68
C LEU A 107 -6.25 -0.06 6.88
N SER A 108 -7.27 0.68 7.28
CA SER A 108 -8.56 0.77 6.58
C SER A 108 -8.57 1.98 5.67
N VAL A 109 -8.70 1.75 4.36
CA VAL A 109 -8.90 2.80 3.36
C VAL A 109 -10.38 2.83 3.00
N GLY A 110 -11.06 3.85 3.51
CA GLY A 110 -12.49 4.01 3.42
C GLY A 110 -13.00 4.27 2.01
N PRO A 111 -14.32 4.35 1.87
CA PRO A 111 -14.97 4.70 0.62
C PRO A 111 -14.58 6.09 0.17
N GLY A 112 -14.17 6.20 -1.09
CA GLY A 112 -13.75 7.46 -1.69
C GLY A 112 -13.64 7.35 -3.19
N LEU A 113 -13.26 8.46 -3.81
CA LEU A 113 -12.90 8.46 -5.22
C LEU A 113 -11.42 8.10 -5.35
N ILE A 114 -11.13 7.02 -6.07
CA ILE A 114 -9.81 6.74 -6.61
C ILE A 114 -9.88 6.99 -8.12
N GLY A 115 -9.37 8.15 -8.51
CA GLY A 115 -9.27 8.62 -9.88
C GLY A 115 -8.54 7.64 -10.79
N GLN A 116 -8.72 7.82 -12.09
CA GLN A 116 -8.02 7.01 -13.07
C GLN A 116 -6.51 7.24 -12.95
N GLN A 117 -5.73 6.16 -12.93
CA GLN A 117 -4.27 6.20 -12.74
C GLN A 117 -3.81 6.84 -11.42
N GLU A 118 -4.70 7.13 -10.48
CA GLU A 118 -4.36 7.73 -9.19
C GLU A 118 -3.56 6.77 -8.29
N TRP A 119 -2.70 7.35 -7.46
CA TRP A 119 -1.83 6.65 -6.51
C TRP A 119 -2.05 7.22 -5.12
N LEU A 120 -2.40 6.35 -4.19
CA LEU A 120 -2.43 6.63 -2.77
C LEU A 120 -1.24 5.94 -2.13
N THR A 121 -0.50 6.66 -1.29
CA THR A 121 0.65 6.12 -0.58
C THR A 121 0.48 6.33 0.91
N TYR A 122 0.72 5.28 1.68
CA TYR A 122 0.72 5.29 3.13
C TYR A 122 2.07 4.76 3.62
N GLU A 123 2.75 5.53 4.46
CA GLU A 123 3.96 5.07 5.14
C GLU A 123 3.64 4.74 6.58
N LEU A 124 3.88 3.49 6.96
CA LEU A 124 3.58 2.95 8.28
C LEU A 124 4.89 2.62 8.99
N LEU A 125 4.96 2.92 10.28
CA LEU A 125 5.94 2.29 11.16
C LEU A 125 5.33 1.03 11.75
N VAL A 126 5.99 -0.11 11.55
CA VAL A 126 5.61 -1.40 12.14
C VAL A 126 6.79 -1.99 12.92
N ASP A 127 6.50 -2.95 13.80
CA ASP A 127 7.53 -3.70 14.53
C ASP A 127 7.42 -5.20 14.20
N GLY A 128 8.35 -5.70 13.38
CA GLY A 128 8.36 -7.08 12.89
C GLY A 128 8.62 -7.21 11.39
N ASP A 129 8.38 -8.42 10.89
CA ASP A 129 8.52 -8.80 9.48
C ASP A 129 7.13 -8.81 8.80
N PRO A 130 6.79 -7.75 8.04
CA PRO A 130 5.44 -7.56 7.52
C PRO A 130 5.16 -8.48 6.32
N HIS A 131 3.92 -8.95 6.22
CA HIS A 131 3.37 -9.68 5.08
C HIS A 131 1.98 -9.13 4.75
N LEU A 132 1.74 -8.79 3.48
CA LEU A 132 0.49 -8.14 3.09
C LEU A 132 -0.63 -9.17 2.92
N THR A 133 -1.75 -8.96 3.60
CA THR A 133 -3.05 -9.57 3.28
C THR A 133 -4.05 -8.46 2.97
N ILE A 134 -4.82 -8.64 1.90
CA ILE A 134 -5.78 -7.66 1.41
C ILE A 134 -7.19 -8.21 1.60
N GLU A 135 -8.06 -7.47 2.28
CA GLU A 135 -9.49 -7.73 2.33
C GLU A 135 -10.26 -6.57 1.69
N HIS A 136 -11.22 -6.88 0.82
CA HIS A 136 -12.05 -5.86 0.20
C HIS A 136 -13.45 -6.41 -0.13
N SER A 137 -14.39 -5.48 -0.33
CA SER A 137 -15.74 -5.80 -0.84
C SER A 137 -16.11 -4.87 -1.99
N LEU A 138 -15.13 -4.50 -2.81
CA LEU A 138 -15.36 -3.70 -4.02
C LEU A 138 -16.16 -4.50 -5.07
N ILE A 139 -17.13 -3.85 -5.69
CA ILE A 139 -18.00 -4.40 -6.74
C ILE A 139 -17.45 -4.00 -8.11
N ASP A 140 -17.36 -4.93 -9.06
CA ASP A 140 -16.86 -4.70 -10.41
C ASP A 140 -15.45 -4.08 -10.48
N VAL A 141 -14.62 -4.34 -9.47
CA VAL A 141 -13.20 -3.95 -9.41
C VAL A 141 -12.38 -5.20 -9.16
N GLU A 142 -11.43 -5.48 -10.05
CA GLU A 142 -10.41 -6.50 -9.82
C GLU A 142 -9.32 -5.92 -8.91
N VAL A 143 -9.00 -6.62 -7.81
CA VAL A 143 -7.95 -6.22 -6.88
C VAL A 143 -6.83 -7.23 -6.95
N GLU A 144 -5.60 -6.75 -7.12
CA GLU A 144 -4.41 -7.58 -7.26
C GLU A 144 -3.26 -6.99 -6.45
N GLU A 145 -2.45 -7.87 -5.85
CA GLU A 145 -1.13 -7.50 -5.36
C GLU A 145 -0.19 -7.39 -6.57
N ILE A 146 0.52 -6.28 -6.69
CA ILE A 146 1.40 -5.98 -7.84
C ILE A 146 2.78 -5.52 -7.39
N ASP A 147 3.74 -5.68 -8.30
CA ASP A 147 5.09 -5.10 -8.20
C ASP A 147 5.14 -3.82 -9.04
N LEU A 148 4.97 -2.66 -8.39
CA LEU A 148 5.00 -1.35 -9.04
C LEU A 148 6.43 -0.90 -9.38
N ALA A 149 7.47 -1.52 -8.81
CA ALA A 149 8.85 -1.22 -9.17
C ALA A 149 9.12 -1.54 -10.65
N GLN A 150 8.50 -2.60 -11.18
CA GLN A 150 8.56 -2.95 -12.61
C GLN A 150 7.80 -1.97 -13.51
N GLU A 151 6.66 -1.44 -13.06
CA GLU A 151 5.83 -0.55 -13.88
C GLU A 151 6.37 0.89 -13.97
N ARG A 152 7.06 1.39 -12.93
CA ARG A 152 7.70 2.72 -12.96
C ARG A 152 8.76 2.82 -14.06
N LEU A 153 9.49 1.74 -14.34
CA LEU A 153 10.47 1.70 -15.44
C LEU A 153 9.79 1.77 -16.82
N ALA A 154 8.61 1.17 -16.98
CA ALA A 154 7.87 1.19 -18.24
C ALA A 154 7.29 2.58 -18.58
N VAL A 155 6.84 3.34 -17.57
CA VAL A 155 6.24 4.67 -17.75
C VAL A 155 7.30 5.73 -18.12
N THR A 156 8.51 5.65 -17.55
CA THR A 156 9.59 6.62 -17.87
C THR A 156 10.10 6.48 -19.32
N ILE A 157 10.06 5.28 -19.91
CA ILE A 157 10.55 5.04 -21.27
C ILE A 157 9.47 5.39 -22.33
N GLY A 158 8.18 5.37 -21.95
CA GLY A 158 7.06 5.66 -22.85
C GLY A 158 6.73 7.14 -23.06
N ALA A 159 7.30 8.06 -22.28
CA ALA A 159 7.00 9.50 -22.33
C ALA A 159 7.87 10.30 -23.34
N SER A 160 8.60 9.63 -24.23
CA SER A 160 9.29 10.25 -25.37
C SER A 160 8.87 9.60 -26.68
N ARG A 161 7.69 9.98 -27.19
CA ARG A 161 7.32 9.88 -28.60
C ARG A 161 6.35 10.98 -28.99
#